data_AF-A0A2J6TGQ1-F1
#
_entry.id   AF-A0A2J6TGQ1-F1
#
_cell.length_a   1.000
_cell.length_b   1.000
_cell.length_c   1.000
_cell.angle_alpha   90.00
_cell.angle_beta   90.00
_cell.angle_gamma   90.00
#
_symmetry.space_group_name_H-M   'P 1'
#
loop_
_entity.id
_entity.type
_entity.pdbx_description
1 polymer ?
#
loop_
_entity_poly.entity_id
_entity_poly.type
_entity_poly.pdbx_seq_one_letter_code
_entity_poly.pdbx_strand_id
1 'polypeptide(L)'
;MSAIHEYPAESVDKKEKREYAVDGLEAGDESDGHLSFTALIQEDHKHEIKLRTMSWQKAAWLLAGDQVCLAIMAQTWSLSVLGWVPGIITMVGAGILFWITSITMHKFIMKNPQIKDICDFGYEVFGKSKIAYEWTGFMLLANNILLIGFHVLTGARVLNTLSDHSQCTVVFSVICTLMGIVMSLPRTLKHVSFMSMFSAACMGIAILLFLVFAGIEDAPLYGYNGDYPTDGLVRTYTFPLPGTTWVNCMNAVLNITFLWVPQILFPTFISEMERPQDFPKSLAVLTGISVFLFIVPPSIGFRYLGQYSTAPAFGSLGVVAYKKASFAFVIVPTLVIGVIYANVSAKFVYFRIMGKSHHAHSNTVIGWGVWAAVMAGIWIIAFIFSEVVPSMGDFLSLLGAAFDSFFGFIFFAVAYWEMYKRELFKGLGRSIMTVIHVFVMAVGLFLLGPGLYAAVEAIIGDYSGGTRPAFSCANLAI
;
A
#
# COMPACT_ATOMS: atom_id res chain seq x y z
N MET A 1 63.87 -19.79 31.02
CA MET A 1 64.53 -19.81 29.70
C MET A 1 63.47 -19.42 28.65
N SER A 2 63.57 -18.18 28.17
CA SER A 2 62.89 -17.54 27.00
C SER A 2 61.36 -17.59 26.92
N ALA A 3 60.58 -16.52 27.14
CA ALA A 3 60.40 -15.28 26.36
C ALA A 3 59.89 -15.49 24.92
N ILE A 4 58.61 -15.19 24.66
CA ILE A 4 58.05 -14.79 23.35
C ILE A 4 56.83 -13.84 23.53
N HIS A 5 57.04 -12.59 23.10
CA HIS A 5 56.16 -11.54 22.53
C HIS A 5 54.93 -10.92 23.24
N GLU A 6 55.10 -9.66 23.64
CA GLU A 6 54.12 -8.55 23.56
C GLU A 6 53.94 -8.03 22.12
N TYR A 7 52.75 -7.49 21.80
CA TYR A 7 52.45 -6.20 21.10
C TYR A 7 50.91 -6.06 20.85
N PRO A 8 50.33 -4.85 20.62
CA PRO A 8 49.79 -3.96 21.66
C PRO A 8 48.29 -3.63 21.53
N ALA A 9 47.76 -2.91 22.53
CA ALA A 9 46.46 -2.26 22.50
C ALA A 9 46.41 -1.13 21.46
N GLU A 10 45.42 -1.15 20.56
CA GLU A 10 45.18 -0.07 19.61
C GLU A 10 43.83 0.60 19.91
N SER A 11 43.90 1.91 20.10
CA SER A 11 42.86 2.85 20.48
C SER A 11 41.76 2.95 19.42
N VAL A 12 40.52 2.65 19.79
CA VAL A 12 39.35 3.00 18.97
C VAL A 12 38.94 4.44 19.28
N ASP A 13 38.91 5.19 18.19
CA ASP A 13 38.80 6.64 18.05
C ASP A 13 37.59 7.26 18.78
N LYS A 14 37.87 8.31 19.56
CA LYS A 14 36.88 9.22 20.16
C LYS A 14 36.65 10.38 19.18
N LYS A 15 35.67 10.25 18.28
CA LYS A 15 35.00 11.32 17.48
C LYS A 15 33.96 10.58 16.62
N GLU A 16 32.65 10.79 16.66
CA GLU A 16 31.83 11.97 16.85
C GLU A 16 30.58 11.61 17.68
N LYS A 17 30.40 12.24 18.84
CA LYS A 17 29.06 12.46 19.41
C LYS A 17 28.70 13.91 19.11
N ARG A 18 28.01 14.14 18.00
CA ARG A 18 27.37 15.43 17.74
C ARG A 18 26.02 15.40 18.43
N GLU A 19 25.97 15.98 19.62
CA GLU A 19 24.75 16.31 20.34
C GLU A 19 23.82 17.12 19.43
N TYR A 20 22.64 16.57 19.14
CA TYR A 20 21.47 17.38 18.85
C TYR A 20 20.73 17.55 20.18
N ALA A 21 20.98 18.68 20.83
CA ALA A 21 20.17 19.14 21.95
C ALA A 21 18.74 19.39 21.44
N VAL A 22 17.79 18.62 21.94
CA VAL A 22 16.36 18.96 21.88
C VAL A 22 16.06 19.58 23.24
N ASP A 23 16.05 20.91 23.30
CA ASP A 23 15.61 21.65 24.47
C ASP A 23 14.15 21.32 24.80
N GLY A 24 13.87 21.06 26.08
CA GLY A 24 12.53 21.12 26.65
C GLY A 24 11.85 19.80 27.01
N LEU A 25 12.52 18.91 27.74
CA LEU A 25 11.86 17.93 28.61
C LEU A 25 12.39 18.12 30.02
N GLU A 26 11.68 18.92 30.81
CA GLU A 26 11.88 18.99 32.25
C GLU A 26 11.64 17.59 32.85
N ALA A 27 12.58 17.19 33.69
CA ALA A 27 12.55 15.92 34.42
C ALA A 27 11.32 15.90 35.34
N GLY A 28 10.31 15.14 34.92
CA GLY A 28 9.16 14.76 35.72
C GLY A 28 9.42 13.43 36.43
N ASP A 29 9.03 13.42 37.69
CA ASP A 29 9.24 12.46 38.77
C ASP A 29 8.98 10.98 38.44
N GLU A 30 9.75 10.09 39.05
CA GLU A 30 9.68 8.63 38.95
C GLU A 30 8.43 8.10 39.67
N SER A 31 7.27 8.03 39.01
CA SER A 31 6.17 7.11 39.39
C SER A 31 5.05 7.04 38.36
N ASP A 32 5.32 6.42 37.21
CA ASP A 32 4.33 5.61 36.49
C ASP A 32 5.07 4.80 35.42
N GLY A 33 4.69 3.53 35.21
CA GLY A 33 5.38 2.56 34.35
C GLY A 33 5.36 2.90 32.86
N HIS A 34 6.05 3.97 32.45
CA HIS A 34 6.21 4.37 31.06
C HIS A 34 7.13 3.37 30.34
N LEU A 35 6.52 2.41 29.63
CA LEU A 35 7.21 1.53 28.70
C LEU A 35 7.98 2.37 27.67
N SER A 36 9.30 2.44 27.80
CA SER A 36 10.16 3.10 26.81
C SER A 36 10.40 2.18 25.61
N PHE A 37 10.58 2.75 24.42
CA PHE A 37 10.96 1.96 23.24
C PHE A 37 12.24 1.13 23.49
N THR A 38 13.18 1.66 24.27
CA THR A 38 14.40 0.98 24.69
C THR A 38 14.11 -0.31 25.46
N ALA A 39 13.18 -0.29 26.41
CA ALA A 39 12.79 -1.48 27.17
C ALA A 39 12.14 -2.54 26.28
N LEU A 40 11.25 -2.13 25.37
CA LEU A 40 10.59 -3.03 24.42
C LEU A 40 11.58 -3.67 23.42
N ILE A 41 12.60 -2.94 22.96
CA ILE A 41 13.66 -3.49 22.10
C ILE A 41 14.48 -4.53 22.86
N GLN A 42 14.86 -4.23 24.11
CA GLN A 42 15.61 -5.16 24.95
C GLN A 42 14.83 -6.44 25.25
N GLU A 43 13.51 -6.36 25.41
CA GLU A 43 12.64 -7.52 25.59
C GLU A 43 12.58 -8.38 24.32
N ASP A 44 12.33 -7.77 23.15
CA ASP A 44 12.28 -8.49 21.86
C ASP A 44 13.58 -9.24 21.57
N HIS A 45 14.73 -8.65 21.91
CA HIS A 45 16.05 -9.25 21.65
C HIS A 45 16.35 -10.49 22.52
N LYS A 46 15.52 -10.78 23.53
CA LYS A 46 15.60 -12.01 24.34
C LYS A 46 14.92 -13.21 23.70
N HIS A 47 14.03 -12.99 22.73
CA HIS A 47 13.33 -14.08 22.03
C HIS A 47 14.21 -14.73 20.95
N GLU A 48 13.96 -16.01 20.63
CA GLU A 48 14.63 -16.70 19.51
C GLU A 48 14.32 -16.03 18.16
N ILE A 49 13.09 -15.54 18.00
CA ILE A 49 12.66 -14.75 16.85
C ILE A 49 12.67 -13.27 17.23
N LYS A 50 13.64 -12.51 16.70
CA LYS A 50 13.78 -11.06 16.91
C LYS A 50 13.05 -10.30 15.82
N LEU A 51 12.06 -9.50 16.19
CA LEU A 51 11.26 -8.70 15.24
C LEU A 51 11.82 -7.28 15.06
N ARG A 52 12.41 -6.69 16.12
CA ARG A 52 12.95 -5.32 16.11
C ARG A 52 14.38 -5.25 15.60
N THR A 53 14.55 -5.38 14.29
CA THR A 53 15.88 -5.45 13.63
C THR A 53 15.98 -4.57 12.37
N MET A 54 14.95 -3.77 12.06
CA MET A 54 14.89 -3.00 10.82
C MET A 54 15.52 -1.62 10.96
N SER A 55 16.49 -1.29 10.09
CA SER A 55 17.03 0.07 9.96
C SER A 55 16.12 0.95 9.10
N TRP A 56 16.27 2.27 9.18
CA TRP A 56 15.44 3.21 8.40
C TRP A 56 15.64 3.05 6.87
N GLN A 57 16.83 2.67 6.41
CA GLN A 57 17.07 2.41 4.98
C GLN A 57 16.32 1.16 4.51
N LYS A 58 16.34 0.08 5.31
CA LYS A 58 15.58 -1.14 5.01
C LYS A 58 14.07 -0.88 5.04
N ALA A 59 13.61 -0.04 5.97
CA ALA A 59 12.23 0.42 6.03
C ALA A 59 11.86 1.24 4.78
N ALA A 60 12.74 2.12 4.29
CA ALA A 60 12.50 2.88 3.07
C ALA A 60 12.30 1.97 1.84
N TRP A 61 13.14 0.94 1.69
CA TRP A 61 13.00 -0.05 0.61
C TRP A 61 11.79 -0.96 0.77
N LEU A 62 11.44 -1.32 2.01
CA LEU A 62 10.22 -2.07 2.30
C LEU A 62 8.98 -1.26 1.90
N LEU A 63 8.91 0.00 2.31
CA LEU A 63 7.85 0.94 1.94
C LEU A 63 7.77 1.14 0.42
N ALA A 64 8.92 1.30 -0.25
CA ALA A 64 8.96 1.45 -1.70
C ALA A 64 8.44 0.19 -2.40
N GLY A 65 8.84 -1.01 -1.96
CA GLY A 65 8.34 -2.25 -2.57
C GLY A 65 6.88 -2.56 -2.29
N ASP A 66 6.31 -1.99 -1.22
CA ASP A 66 4.89 -2.02 -0.91
C ASP A 66 4.09 -1.08 -1.83
N GLN A 67 4.57 0.13 -2.06
CA GLN A 67 3.82 1.17 -2.78
C GLN A 67 4.08 1.21 -4.30
N VAL A 68 5.24 0.75 -4.77
CA VAL A 68 5.63 0.77 -6.18
C VAL A 68 5.07 -0.46 -6.90
N CYS A 69 3.85 -0.33 -7.44
CA CYS A 69 3.08 -1.45 -7.99
C CYS A 69 2.31 -1.09 -9.28
N LEU A 70 1.55 -2.06 -9.83
CA LEU A 70 0.77 -1.88 -11.06
C LEU A 70 -0.26 -0.75 -10.98
N ALA A 71 -0.84 -0.49 -9.81
CA ALA A 71 -1.91 0.48 -9.65
C ALA A 71 -1.50 1.91 -10.06
N ILE A 72 -0.20 2.22 -10.08
CA ILE A 72 0.36 3.45 -10.66
C ILE A 72 -0.15 3.66 -12.09
N MET A 73 -0.21 2.59 -12.88
CA MET A 73 -0.58 2.67 -14.29
C MET A 73 -2.10 2.74 -14.51
N ALA A 74 -2.92 2.63 -13.46
CA ALA A 74 -4.34 2.96 -13.53
C ALA A 74 -4.58 4.47 -13.52
N GLN A 75 -3.64 5.27 -13.00
CA GLN A 75 -3.80 6.72 -12.94
C GLN A 75 -3.80 7.41 -14.31
N THR A 76 -3.23 6.79 -15.34
CA THR A 76 -3.35 7.25 -16.72
C THR A 76 -4.82 7.31 -17.15
N TRP A 77 -5.60 6.30 -16.79
CA TRP A 77 -7.06 6.30 -16.97
C TRP A 77 -7.75 7.33 -16.06
N SER A 78 -7.31 7.50 -14.81
CA SER A 78 -7.89 8.55 -13.96
C SER A 78 -7.71 9.96 -14.55
N LEU A 79 -6.57 10.23 -15.21
CA LEU A 79 -6.36 11.46 -15.95
C LEU A 79 -7.21 11.56 -17.22
N SER A 80 -7.52 10.46 -17.90
CA SER A 80 -8.52 10.49 -18.99
C SER A 80 -9.95 10.69 -18.48
N VAL A 81 -10.28 10.34 -17.26
CA VAL A 81 -11.62 10.68 -16.74
C VAL A 81 -11.70 12.14 -16.29
N LEU A 82 -10.70 12.60 -15.55
CA LEU A 82 -10.70 13.92 -14.91
C LEU A 82 -10.21 15.04 -15.84
N GLY A 83 -9.34 14.74 -16.80
CA GLY A 83 -8.54 15.73 -17.50
C GLY A 83 -7.36 16.24 -16.66
N TRP A 84 -6.52 17.05 -17.28
CA TRP A 84 -5.24 17.51 -16.70
C TRP A 84 -5.40 18.25 -15.36
N VAL A 85 -6.27 19.24 -15.29
CA VAL A 85 -6.32 20.16 -14.14
C VAL A 85 -6.82 19.47 -12.87
N PRO A 86 -8.06 18.94 -12.82
CA PRO A 86 -8.55 18.29 -11.61
C PRO A 86 -7.78 17.00 -11.30
N GLY A 87 -7.28 16.28 -12.30
CA GLY A 87 -6.46 15.09 -12.11
C GLY A 87 -5.15 15.38 -11.36
N ILE A 88 -4.35 16.33 -11.85
CA ILE A 88 -3.09 16.71 -11.21
C ILE A 88 -3.31 17.35 -9.84
N ILE A 89 -4.34 18.18 -9.67
CA ILE A 89 -4.72 18.74 -8.36
C ILE A 89 -5.02 17.60 -7.37
N THR A 90 -5.77 16.58 -7.79
CA THR A 90 -6.10 15.43 -6.94
C THR A 90 -4.83 14.65 -6.56
N MET A 91 -3.93 14.39 -7.52
CA MET A 91 -2.67 13.68 -7.26
C MET A 91 -1.77 14.42 -6.27
N VAL A 92 -1.56 15.72 -6.47
CA VAL A 92 -0.73 16.56 -5.58
C VAL A 92 -1.40 16.72 -4.22
N GLY A 93 -2.71 16.97 -4.19
CA GLY A 93 -3.48 17.10 -2.95
C GLY A 93 -3.41 15.83 -2.11
N ALA A 94 -3.62 14.66 -2.72
CA ALA A 94 -3.51 13.37 -2.06
C ALA A 94 -2.09 13.15 -1.49
N GLY A 95 -1.04 13.52 -2.23
CA GLY A 95 0.35 13.43 -1.74
C GLY A 95 0.65 14.35 -0.54
N ILE A 96 0.12 15.57 -0.54
CA ILE A 96 0.25 16.50 0.60
C ILE A 96 -0.47 15.93 1.83
N LEU A 97 -1.70 15.44 1.66
CA LEU A 97 -2.48 14.86 2.75
C LEU A 97 -1.80 13.59 3.29
N PHE A 98 -1.29 12.72 2.42
CA PHE A 98 -0.52 11.53 2.79
C PHE A 98 0.65 11.86 3.70
N TRP A 99 1.45 12.88 3.37
CA TRP A 99 2.56 13.32 4.20
C TRP A 99 2.07 13.78 5.59
N ILE A 100 1.05 14.64 5.61
CA ILE A 100 0.51 15.22 6.84
C ILE A 100 -0.05 14.13 7.76
N THR A 101 -0.84 13.20 7.22
CA THR A 101 -1.47 12.15 8.01
C THR A 101 -0.45 11.12 8.49
N SER A 102 0.54 10.77 7.66
CA SER A 102 1.63 9.85 8.03
C SER A 102 2.52 10.42 9.15
N ILE A 103 2.86 11.71 9.10
CA ILE A 103 3.62 12.37 10.18
C ILE A 103 2.79 12.47 11.46
N THR A 104 1.48 12.69 11.35
CA THR A 104 0.58 12.73 12.50
C THR A 104 0.47 11.37 13.18
N MET A 105 0.31 10.30 12.40
CA MET A 105 0.35 8.93 12.88
C MET A 105 1.68 8.62 13.58
N HIS A 106 2.83 8.97 12.97
CA HIS A 106 4.14 8.75 13.57
C HIS A 106 4.25 9.46 14.93
N LYS A 107 3.86 10.74 15.02
CA LYS A 107 3.85 11.48 16.30
C LYS A 107 2.95 10.82 17.35
N PHE A 108 1.82 10.26 16.94
CA PHE A 108 0.91 9.55 17.84
C PHE A 108 1.56 8.25 18.37
N ILE A 109 2.20 7.47 17.50
CA ILE A 109 2.93 6.25 17.88
C ILE A 109 4.12 6.59 18.80
N MET A 110 4.84 7.67 18.54
CA MET A 110 5.94 8.10 19.40
C MET A 110 5.49 8.42 20.84
N LYS A 111 4.24 8.86 21.03
CA LYS A 111 3.64 9.07 22.35
C LYS A 111 3.03 7.80 22.97
N ASN A 112 2.79 6.77 22.15
CA ASN A 112 2.15 5.52 22.54
C ASN A 112 3.00 4.31 22.08
N PRO A 113 4.15 4.03 22.75
CA PRO A 113 5.10 3.00 22.33
C PRO A 113 4.55 1.56 22.31
N GLN A 114 3.40 1.33 22.94
CA GLN A 114 2.70 0.05 22.98
C GLN A 114 2.05 -0.35 21.65
N ILE A 115 1.84 0.60 20.73
CA ILE A 115 1.22 0.35 19.42
C ILE A 115 2.15 -0.49 18.55
N LYS A 116 1.73 -1.72 18.20
CA LYS A 116 2.52 -2.63 17.35
C LYS A 116 1.94 -2.78 15.96
N ASP A 117 0.64 -2.57 15.79
CA ASP A 117 -0.08 -2.66 14.52
C ASP A 117 -1.21 -1.64 14.45
N ILE A 118 -1.94 -1.63 13.34
CA ILE A 118 -3.05 -0.69 13.13
C ILE A 118 -4.24 -0.95 14.07
N CYS A 119 -4.40 -2.18 14.57
CA CYS A 119 -5.47 -2.53 15.52
C CYS A 119 -5.20 -1.91 16.88
N ASP A 120 -3.96 -2.00 17.36
CA ASP A 120 -3.51 -1.29 18.56
C ASP A 120 -3.64 0.23 18.39
N PHE A 121 -3.35 0.74 17.18
CA PHE A 121 -3.55 2.16 16.87
C PHE A 121 -5.03 2.56 17.01
N GLY A 122 -5.95 1.78 16.43
CA GLY A 122 -7.38 1.99 16.58
C GLY A 122 -7.84 1.90 18.04
N TYR A 123 -7.32 0.93 18.80
CA TYR A 123 -7.60 0.82 20.24
C TYR A 123 -7.22 2.10 20.99
N GLU A 124 -6.00 2.61 20.81
CA GLU A 124 -5.50 3.79 21.53
C GLU A 124 -6.20 5.08 21.10
N VAL A 125 -6.38 5.30 19.79
CA VAL A 125 -7.00 6.53 19.25
C VAL A 125 -8.46 6.66 19.65
N PHE A 126 -9.19 5.55 19.80
CA PHE A 126 -10.58 5.57 20.25
C PHE A 126 -10.73 5.31 21.75
N GLY A 127 -9.77 5.79 22.56
CA GLY A 127 -9.90 5.82 24.02
C GLY A 127 -9.81 4.44 24.68
N LYS A 128 -8.93 3.57 24.18
CA LYS A 128 -8.71 2.20 24.69
C LYS A 128 -9.96 1.32 24.59
N SER A 129 -10.72 1.49 23.50
CA SER A 129 -11.96 0.76 23.24
C SER A 129 -11.66 -0.60 22.59
N LYS A 130 -12.05 -1.69 23.26
CA LYS A 130 -11.98 -3.04 22.69
C LYS A 130 -12.84 -3.20 21.43
N ILE A 131 -13.95 -2.45 21.34
CA ILE A 131 -14.80 -2.47 20.14
C ILE A 131 -14.05 -1.86 18.97
N ALA A 132 -13.32 -0.75 19.18
CA ALA A 132 -12.49 -0.15 18.15
C ALA A 132 -11.35 -1.07 17.71
N TYR A 133 -10.74 -1.81 18.64
CA TYR A 133 -9.74 -2.82 18.33
C TYR A 133 -10.30 -3.91 17.39
N GLU A 134 -11.44 -4.52 17.74
CA GLU A 134 -12.03 -5.58 16.93
C GLU A 134 -12.55 -5.09 15.59
N TRP A 135 -13.15 -3.89 15.55
CA TRP A 135 -13.58 -3.27 14.30
C TRP A 135 -12.41 -2.99 13.37
N THR A 136 -11.32 -2.44 13.91
CA THR A 136 -10.08 -2.21 13.15
C THR A 136 -9.46 -3.52 12.69
N GLY A 137 -9.54 -4.58 13.50
CA GLY A 137 -9.11 -5.93 13.14
C GLY A 137 -9.89 -6.53 11.98
N PHE A 138 -11.21 -6.36 11.98
CA PHE A 138 -12.06 -6.74 10.84
C PHE A 138 -11.65 -5.96 9.59
N MET A 139 -11.49 -4.64 9.70
CA MET A 139 -11.10 -3.79 8.58
C MET A 139 -9.72 -4.13 8.02
N LEU A 140 -8.73 -4.41 8.88
CA LEU A 140 -7.40 -4.86 8.48
C LEU A 140 -7.48 -6.14 7.65
N LEU A 141 -8.24 -7.14 8.12
CA LEU A 141 -8.40 -8.40 7.39
C LEU A 141 -9.16 -8.20 6.09
N ALA A 142 -10.25 -7.44 6.09
CA ALA A 142 -11.06 -7.21 4.90
C ALA A 142 -10.28 -6.43 3.83
N ASN A 143 -9.59 -5.34 4.19
CA ASN A 143 -8.75 -4.56 3.28
C ASN A 143 -7.64 -5.43 2.69
N ASN A 144 -6.83 -6.08 3.53
CA ASN A 144 -5.70 -6.87 3.07
C ASN A 144 -6.14 -8.05 2.20
N ILE A 145 -7.22 -8.77 2.55
CA ILE A 145 -7.70 -9.91 1.76
C ILE A 145 -8.19 -9.44 0.39
N LEU A 146 -8.93 -8.32 0.31
CA LEU A 146 -9.35 -7.74 -0.96
C LEU A 146 -8.16 -7.28 -1.81
N LEU A 147 -7.15 -6.69 -1.18
CA LEU A 147 -5.92 -6.25 -1.85
C LEU A 147 -5.10 -7.45 -2.36
N ILE A 148 -5.01 -8.54 -1.59
CA ILE A 148 -4.43 -9.81 -2.07
C ILE A 148 -5.25 -10.34 -3.26
N GLY A 149 -6.58 -10.22 -3.22
CA GLY A 149 -7.46 -10.59 -4.33
C GLY A 149 -7.20 -9.76 -5.60
N PHE A 150 -6.97 -8.45 -5.45
CA PHE A 150 -6.53 -7.59 -6.54
C PHE A 150 -5.20 -8.07 -7.16
N HIS A 151 -4.25 -8.55 -6.34
CA HIS A 151 -3.00 -9.13 -6.85
C HIS A 151 -3.20 -10.49 -7.52
N VAL A 152 -4.11 -11.33 -7.03
CA VAL A 152 -4.47 -12.57 -7.73
C VAL A 152 -5.06 -12.27 -9.10
N LEU A 153 -6.01 -11.33 -9.20
CA LEU A 153 -6.56 -10.88 -10.48
C LEU A 153 -5.46 -10.33 -11.40
N THR A 154 -4.57 -9.50 -10.85
CA THR A 154 -3.44 -8.93 -11.59
C THR A 154 -2.52 -10.01 -12.14
N GLY A 155 -2.12 -10.97 -11.30
CA GLY A 155 -1.26 -12.07 -11.72
C GLY A 155 -1.91 -12.91 -12.81
N ALA A 156 -3.21 -13.17 -12.68
CA ALA A 156 -3.98 -13.89 -13.68
C ALA A 156 -3.98 -13.15 -15.03
N ARG A 157 -4.16 -11.82 -15.03
CA ARG A 157 -4.06 -11.00 -16.26
C ARG A 157 -2.67 -11.04 -16.88
N VAL A 158 -1.60 -10.99 -16.07
CA VAL A 158 -0.23 -11.10 -16.56
C VAL A 158 -0.02 -12.45 -17.25
N LEU A 159 -0.33 -13.56 -16.57
CA LEU A 159 -0.18 -14.90 -17.13
C LEU A 159 -1.04 -15.08 -18.39
N ASN A 160 -2.27 -14.57 -18.37
CA ASN A 160 -3.17 -14.63 -19.51
C ASN A 160 -2.60 -13.88 -20.72
N THR A 161 -2.11 -12.65 -20.52
CA THR A 161 -1.50 -11.83 -21.58
C THR A 161 -0.24 -12.47 -22.15
N LEU A 162 0.64 -13.01 -21.30
CA LEU A 162 1.89 -13.61 -21.76
C LEU A 162 1.67 -14.92 -22.52
N SER A 163 0.65 -15.68 -22.12
CA SER A 163 0.33 -17.00 -22.68
C SER A 163 -0.65 -16.96 -23.87
N ASP A 164 -1.08 -15.78 -24.32
CA ASP A 164 -2.13 -15.61 -25.33
C ASP A 164 -3.42 -16.38 -24.98
N HIS A 165 -3.83 -16.30 -23.71
CA HIS A 165 -5.01 -16.99 -23.20
C HIS A 165 -5.00 -18.51 -23.44
N SER A 166 -3.86 -19.16 -23.19
CA SER A 166 -3.74 -20.61 -23.42
C SER A 166 -4.67 -21.46 -22.55
N GLN A 167 -5.13 -20.93 -21.42
CA GLN A 167 -6.05 -21.57 -20.47
C GLN A 167 -7.08 -20.53 -19.96
N CYS A 168 -8.19 -20.99 -19.37
CA CYS A 168 -9.17 -20.10 -18.74
C CYS A 168 -8.51 -19.20 -17.68
N THR A 169 -8.93 -17.93 -17.60
CA THR A 169 -8.34 -16.98 -16.64
C THR A 169 -8.42 -17.45 -15.20
N VAL A 170 -9.51 -18.15 -14.83
CA VAL A 170 -9.68 -18.74 -13.48
C VAL A 170 -8.52 -19.69 -13.14
N VAL A 171 -8.01 -20.44 -14.12
CA VAL A 171 -6.86 -21.34 -13.91
C VAL A 171 -5.61 -20.54 -13.60
N PHE A 172 -5.39 -19.41 -14.27
CA PHE A 172 -4.29 -18.51 -13.95
C PHE A 172 -4.45 -17.87 -12.56
N SER A 173 -5.66 -17.51 -12.16
CA SER A 173 -5.94 -17.05 -10.78
C SER A 173 -5.58 -18.11 -9.74
N VAL A 174 -5.92 -19.39 -9.99
CA VAL A 174 -5.52 -20.51 -9.12
C VAL A 174 -3.99 -20.65 -9.07
N ILE A 175 -3.31 -20.57 -10.22
CA ILE A 175 -1.83 -20.63 -10.28
C ILE A 175 -1.22 -19.49 -9.44
N CYS A 176 -1.68 -18.26 -9.61
CA CYS A 176 -1.20 -17.11 -8.83
C CYS A 176 -1.46 -17.28 -7.33
N THR A 177 -2.61 -17.85 -6.96
CA THR A 177 -2.95 -18.15 -5.56
C THR A 177 -1.98 -19.17 -4.97
N LEU A 178 -1.68 -20.25 -5.69
CA LEU A 178 -0.72 -21.27 -5.25
C LEU A 178 0.70 -20.71 -5.12
N MET A 179 1.14 -19.89 -6.09
CA MET A 179 2.42 -19.18 -5.99
C MET A 179 2.47 -18.29 -4.75
N GLY A 180 1.40 -17.52 -4.51
CA GLY A 180 1.24 -16.67 -3.34
C GLY A 180 1.34 -17.42 -2.01
N ILE A 181 0.64 -18.55 -1.88
CA ILE A 181 0.69 -19.42 -0.69
C ILE A 181 2.14 -19.86 -0.43
N VAL A 182 2.81 -20.43 -1.45
CA VAL A 182 4.18 -20.95 -1.31
C VAL A 182 5.15 -19.84 -0.93
N MET A 183 5.08 -18.70 -1.60
CA MET A 183 5.95 -17.55 -1.32
C MET A 183 5.67 -16.90 0.04
N SER A 184 4.48 -17.08 0.60
CA SER A 184 4.10 -16.52 1.91
C SER A 184 4.43 -17.42 3.09
N LEU A 185 4.83 -18.69 2.87
CA LEU A 185 5.18 -19.61 3.96
C LEU A 185 6.27 -19.09 4.93
N PRO A 186 7.32 -18.38 4.49
CA PRO A 186 8.32 -17.84 5.42
C PRO A 186 7.72 -16.81 6.39
N ARG A 187 7.76 -17.10 7.69
CA ARG A 187 7.17 -16.25 8.76
C ARG A 187 7.84 -14.90 8.98
N THR A 188 9.08 -14.75 8.55
CA THR A 188 9.91 -13.57 8.90
C THR A 188 9.98 -12.59 7.75
N LEU A 189 9.83 -11.30 8.06
CA LEU A 189 9.95 -10.22 7.08
C LEU A 189 11.43 -9.86 6.77
N LYS A 190 12.40 -10.56 7.36
CA LYS A 190 13.83 -10.27 7.20
C LYS A 190 14.29 -10.34 5.73
N HIS A 191 13.74 -11.28 4.96
CA HIS A 191 13.99 -11.41 3.53
C HIS A 191 13.11 -10.48 2.69
N VAL A 192 12.02 -9.97 3.25
CA VAL A 192 11.01 -9.20 2.54
C VAL A 192 11.52 -7.82 2.15
N SER A 193 12.39 -7.17 2.93
CA SER A 193 13.00 -5.89 2.53
C SER A 193 13.84 -6.02 1.25
N PHE A 194 14.58 -7.13 1.08
CA PHE A 194 15.33 -7.40 -0.15
C PHE A 194 14.40 -7.73 -1.33
N MET A 195 13.38 -8.55 -1.10
CA MET A 195 12.35 -8.84 -2.12
C MET A 195 11.59 -7.57 -2.55
N SER A 196 11.35 -6.65 -1.62
CA SER A 196 10.70 -5.36 -1.86
C SER A 196 11.52 -4.46 -2.76
N MET A 197 12.84 -4.40 -2.55
CA MET A 197 13.75 -3.66 -3.44
C MET A 197 13.76 -4.25 -4.86
N PHE A 198 13.82 -5.58 -4.98
CA PHE A 198 13.76 -6.26 -6.28
C PHE A 198 12.41 -6.05 -6.98
N SER A 199 11.31 -6.16 -6.24
CA SER A 199 9.94 -5.84 -6.67
C SER A 199 9.83 -4.44 -7.27
N ALA A 200 10.27 -3.42 -6.52
CA ALA A 200 10.23 -2.03 -6.96
C ALA A 200 11.08 -1.80 -8.22
N ALA A 201 12.24 -2.46 -8.33
CA ALA A 201 13.08 -2.40 -9.52
C ALA A 201 12.40 -3.00 -10.75
N CYS A 202 11.78 -4.18 -10.62
CA CYS A 202 11.00 -4.80 -11.69
C CYS A 202 9.84 -3.91 -12.14
N MET A 203 9.11 -3.32 -11.19
CA MET A 203 8.04 -2.39 -11.52
C MET A 203 8.57 -1.12 -12.23
N GLY A 204 9.70 -0.57 -11.76
CA GLY A 204 10.36 0.57 -12.40
C GLY A 204 10.76 0.27 -13.86
N ILE A 205 11.26 -0.94 -14.14
CA ILE A 205 11.55 -1.40 -15.50
C ILE A 205 10.27 -1.51 -16.33
N ALA A 206 9.20 -2.11 -15.79
CA ALA A 206 7.90 -2.17 -16.45
C ALA A 206 7.38 -0.79 -16.86
N ILE A 207 7.42 0.19 -15.94
CA ILE A 207 7.00 1.57 -16.20
C ILE A 207 7.89 2.20 -17.27
N LEU A 208 9.21 2.09 -17.16
CA LEU A 208 10.13 2.67 -18.14
C LEU A 208 9.88 2.10 -19.55
N LEU A 209 9.71 0.78 -19.67
CA LEU A 209 9.40 0.14 -20.94
C LEU A 209 8.07 0.66 -21.50
N PHE A 210 7.02 0.75 -20.68
CA PHE A 210 5.75 1.34 -21.09
C PHE A 210 5.92 2.78 -21.63
N LEU A 211 6.67 3.63 -20.93
CA LEU A 211 6.88 5.02 -21.35
C LEU A 211 7.61 5.11 -22.69
N VAL A 212 8.61 4.26 -22.90
CA VAL A 212 9.32 4.16 -24.18
C VAL A 212 8.37 3.70 -25.27
N PHE A 213 7.64 2.60 -25.05
CA PHE A 213 6.74 2.01 -26.04
C PHE A 213 5.59 2.94 -26.41
N ALA A 214 4.91 3.54 -25.43
CA ALA A 214 3.86 4.53 -25.69
C ALA A 214 4.38 5.76 -26.45
N GLY A 215 5.66 6.10 -26.28
CA GLY A 215 6.28 7.24 -26.96
C GLY A 215 6.77 6.96 -28.39
N ILE A 216 7.00 5.69 -28.75
CA ILE A 216 7.46 5.29 -30.10
C ILE A 216 6.37 4.64 -30.95
N GLU A 217 5.28 4.16 -30.35
CA GLU A 217 4.15 3.61 -31.10
C GLU A 217 3.46 4.71 -31.92
N ASP A 218 3.07 4.37 -33.15
CA ASP A 218 2.37 5.30 -34.04
C ASP A 218 0.98 5.68 -33.49
N ALA A 219 0.31 4.74 -32.82
CA ALA A 219 -1.01 4.92 -32.24
C ALA A 219 -1.33 3.87 -31.15
N PRO A 220 -2.22 4.18 -30.20
CA PRO A 220 -2.74 3.21 -29.24
C PRO A 220 -3.67 2.17 -29.90
N LEU A 221 -3.98 1.09 -29.18
CA LEU A 221 -4.88 0.02 -29.64
C LEU A 221 -6.36 0.38 -29.46
N TYR A 222 -6.78 0.47 -28.19
CA TYR A 222 -8.17 0.66 -27.77
C TYR A 222 -8.24 1.35 -26.41
N GLY A 223 -9.43 1.84 -26.08
CA GLY A 223 -9.82 2.28 -24.75
C GLY A 223 -11.27 1.89 -24.45
N TYR A 224 -11.80 2.39 -23.34
CA TYR A 224 -13.16 2.03 -22.91
C TYR A 224 -14.28 2.47 -23.87
N ASN A 225 -14.04 3.48 -24.70
CA ASN A 225 -15.03 4.03 -25.63
C ASN A 225 -14.86 3.53 -27.07
N GLY A 226 -13.82 2.74 -27.38
CA GLY A 226 -13.59 2.20 -28.71
C GLY A 226 -12.12 2.02 -29.10
N ASP A 227 -11.91 1.57 -30.34
CA ASP A 227 -10.60 1.29 -30.93
C ASP A 227 -10.07 2.46 -31.74
N TYR A 228 -8.75 2.56 -31.87
CA TYR A 228 -8.11 3.49 -32.82
C TYR A 228 -8.14 2.91 -34.25
N PRO A 229 -8.40 3.72 -35.30
CA PRO A 229 -8.73 5.15 -35.28
C PRO A 229 -10.23 5.45 -35.23
N THR A 230 -11.08 4.47 -34.92
CA THR A 230 -12.55 4.60 -34.94
C THR A 230 -13.06 5.67 -33.96
N ASP A 231 -12.47 5.78 -32.76
CA ASP A 231 -12.76 6.86 -31.78
C ASP A 231 -11.90 8.13 -32.01
N GLY A 232 -11.41 8.30 -33.24
CA GLY A 232 -10.69 9.49 -33.70
C GLY A 232 -9.22 9.55 -33.28
N LEU A 233 -8.58 10.68 -33.58
CA LEU A 233 -7.18 10.91 -33.19
C LEU A 233 -7.04 11.03 -31.67
N VAL A 234 -5.87 10.68 -31.14
CA VAL A 234 -5.54 10.84 -29.72
C VAL A 234 -5.74 12.31 -29.31
N ARG A 235 -6.55 12.52 -28.28
CA ARG A 235 -6.80 13.84 -27.70
C ARG A 235 -6.66 13.80 -26.18
N THR A 236 -6.09 14.88 -25.64
CA THR A 236 -6.11 15.15 -24.20
C THR A 236 -6.91 16.42 -23.93
N TYR A 237 -7.35 16.59 -22.70
CA TYR A 237 -8.26 17.66 -22.32
C TYR A 237 -7.95 18.16 -20.92
N THR A 238 -8.19 19.45 -20.73
CA THR A 238 -7.90 20.16 -19.49
C THR A 238 -8.88 19.79 -18.37
N PHE A 239 -10.13 19.50 -18.73
CA PHE A 239 -11.25 19.21 -17.84
C PHE A 239 -12.04 18.00 -18.35
N PRO A 240 -12.90 17.37 -17.53
CA PRO A 240 -13.66 16.20 -17.94
C PRO A 240 -14.48 16.48 -19.20
N LEU A 241 -14.55 15.49 -20.09
CA LEU A 241 -15.35 15.60 -21.31
C LEU A 241 -16.86 15.74 -21.01
N PRO A 242 -17.63 16.39 -21.90
CA PRO A 242 -19.09 16.40 -21.79
C PRO A 242 -19.64 14.96 -21.73
N GLY A 243 -20.53 14.71 -20.77
CA GLY A 243 -21.09 13.37 -20.54
C GLY A 243 -20.36 12.54 -19.48
N THR A 244 -19.19 12.97 -18.99
CA THR A 244 -18.55 12.33 -17.83
C THR A 244 -19.44 12.47 -16.60
N THR A 245 -19.83 11.34 -16.01
CA THR A 245 -20.72 11.31 -14.85
C THR A 245 -19.95 11.60 -13.56
N TRP A 246 -20.69 11.99 -12.51
CA TRP A 246 -20.13 12.13 -11.18
C TRP A 246 -19.50 10.82 -10.65
N VAL A 247 -20.14 9.67 -10.95
CA VAL A 247 -19.62 8.34 -10.59
C VAL A 247 -18.26 8.09 -11.24
N ASN A 248 -18.10 8.43 -12.53
CA ASN A 248 -16.82 8.28 -13.22
C ASN A 248 -15.73 9.13 -12.55
N CYS A 249 -16.02 10.42 -12.30
CA CYS A 249 -15.08 11.33 -11.65
C CYS A 249 -14.69 10.84 -10.24
N MET A 250 -15.65 10.37 -9.45
CA MET A 250 -15.37 9.88 -8.10
C MET A 250 -14.54 8.60 -8.11
N ASN A 251 -14.80 7.67 -9.03
CA ASN A 251 -13.97 6.47 -9.18
C ASN A 251 -12.54 6.82 -9.59
N ALA A 252 -12.34 7.81 -10.47
CA ALA A 252 -11.01 8.30 -10.80
C ALA A 252 -10.29 8.93 -9.60
N VAL A 253 -11.00 9.70 -8.76
CA VAL A 253 -10.46 10.26 -7.51
C VAL A 253 -10.08 9.15 -6.53
N LEU A 254 -10.91 8.12 -6.38
CA LEU A 254 -10.64 6.99 -5.49
C LEU A 254 -9.42 6.18 -5.97
N ASN A 255 -9.31 5.92 -7.27
CA ASN A 255 -8.14 5.27 -7.87
C ASN A 255 -6.84 6.05 -7.60
N ILE A 256 -6.87 7.38 -7.73
CA ILE A 256 -5.73 8.22 -7.38
C ILE A 256 -5.43 8.14 -5.88
N THR A 257 -6.47 8.25 -5.05
CA THR A 257 -6.34 8.28 -3.58
C THR A 257 -5.77 6.98 -3.04
N PHE A 258 -6.18 5.83 -3.58
CA PHE A 258 -5.72 4.50 -3.16
C PHE A 258 -4.20 4.37 -3.13
N LEU A 259 -3.51 4.91 -4.14
CA LEU A 259 -2.04 4.85 -4.18
C LEU A 259 -1.36 5.64 -3.07
N TRP A 260 -2.04 6.63 -2.50
CA TRP A 260 -1.52 7.48 -1.44
C TRP A 260 -1.87 6.97 -0.04
N VAL A 261 -2.42 5.76 0.10
CA VAL A 261 -2.87 5.22 1.40
C VAL A 261 -2.21 3.90 1.85
N PRO A 262 -0.86 3.79 1.92
CA PRO A 262 -0.18 2.59 2.46
C PRO A 262 -0.11 2.54 4.01
N GLN A 263 -0.65 3.54 4.72
CA GLN A 263 -0.39 3.71 6.16
C GLN A 263 -0.94 2.58 7.04
N ILE A 264 -1.82 1.71 6.52
CA ILE A 264 -2.35 0.55 7.25
C ILE A 264 -1.22 -0.37 7.78
N LEU A 265 -0.10 -0.47 7.05
CA LEU A 265 1.05 -1.29 7.46
C LEU A 265 2.10 -0.52 8.27
N PHE A 266 2.04 0.82 8.28
CA PHE A 266 3.11 1.63 8.86
C PHE A 266 3.30 1.39 10.36
N PRO A 267 2.26 1.24 11.22
CA PRO A 267 2.48 0.92 12.62
C PRO A 267 3.30 -0.36 12.83
N THR A 268 3.06 -1.39 12.01
CA THR A 268 3.84 -2.64 12.03
C THR A 268 5.27 -2.43 11.56
N PHE A 269 5.48 -1.65 10.50
CA PHE A 269 6.83 -1.34 10.04
C PHE A 269 7.60 -0.53 11.08
N ILE A 270 6.97 0.49 11.69
CA ILE A 270 7.56 1.31 12.75
C ILE A 270 7.91 0.46 13.97
N SER A 271 7.05 -0.49 14.34
CA SER A 271 7.27 -1.34 15.52
C SER A 271 8.37 -2.38 15.35
N GLU A 272 8.71 -2.75 14.10
CA GLU A 272 9.86 -3.61 13.75
C GLU A 272 11.18 -2.82 13.55
N MET A 273 11.15 -1.47 13.59
CA MET A 273 12.37 -0.66 13.49
C MET A 273 13.19 -0.68 14.80
N GLU A 274 14.52 -0.73 14.68
CA GLU A 274 15.43 -0.56 15.82
C GLU A 274 15.35 0.85 16.40
N ARG A 275 15.12 1.85 15.55
CA ARG A 275 14.94 3.26 15.92
C ARG A 275 13.69 3.85 15.28
N PRO A 276 12.51 3.68 15.92
CA PRO A 276 11.24 4.22 15.41
C PRO A 276 11.25 5.73 15.14
N GLN A 277 12.12 6.49 15.82
CA GLN A 277 12.32 7.92 15.62
C GLN A 277 12.82 8.27 14.21
N ASP A 278 13.50 7.34 13.54
CA ASP A 278 14.07 7.56 12.21
C ASP A 278 13.06 7.30 11.07
N PHE A 279 11.85 6.81 11.37
CA PHE A 279 10.81 6.54 10.36
C PHE A 279 10.52 7.72 9.40
N PRO A 280 10.49 9.00 9.84
CA PRO A 280 10.29 10.13 8.92
C PRO A 280 11.34 10.22 7.79
N LYS A 281 12.55 9.68 7.99
CA LYS A 281 13.57 9.58 6.92
C LYS A 281 13.13 8.59 5.85
N SER A 282 12.65 7.42 6.25
CA SER A 282 12.09 6.40 5.36
C SER A 282 10.87 6.93 4.60
N LEU A 283 9.98 7.62 5.32
CA LEU A 283 8.80 8.26 4.75
C LEU A 283 9.16 9.35 3.72
N ALA A 284 10.20 10.16 3.98
CA ALA A 284 10.67 11.19 3.04
C ALA A 284 11.17 10.58 1.72
N VAL A 285 11.96 9.50 1.79
CA VAL A 285 12.42 8.78 0.61
C VAL A 285 11.24 8.20 -0.17
N LEU A 286 10.30 7.54 0.52
CA LEU A 286 9.08 7.02 -0.08
C LEU A 286 8.28 8.11 -0.79
N THR A 287 8.02 9.21 -0.08
CA THR A 287 7.22 10.32 -0.61
C THR A 287 7.86 10.91 -1.87
N GLY A 288 9.17 11.10 -1.89
CA GLY A 288 9.88 11.58 -3.09
C GLY A 288 9.74 10.63 -4.28
N ILE A 289 9.89 9.32 -4.05
CA ILE A 289 9.70 8.29 -5.08
C ILE A 289 8.24 8.28 -5.57
N SER A 290 7.27 8.28 -4.66
CA SER A 290 5.84 8.22 -4.97
C SER A 290 5.36 9.47 -5.72
N VAL A 291 5.80 10.67 -5.34
CA VAL A 291 5.47 11.91 -6.08
C VAL A 291 5.91 11.80 -7.54
N PHE A 292 7.13 11.32 -7.79
CA PHE A 292 7.62 11.15 -9.15
C PHE A 292 6.79 10.08 -9.90
N LEU A 293 6.66 8.89 -9.33
CA LEU A 293 6.04 7.74 -9.99
C LEU A 293 4.53 7.88 -10.18
N PHE A 294 3.82 8.59 -9.31
CA PHE A 294 2.36 8.71 -9.35
C PHE A 294 1.90 9.94 -10.13
N ILE A 295 2.83 10.78 -10.59
CA ILE A 295 2.49 11.96 -11.38
C ILE A 295 3.09 11.86 -12.76
N VAL A 296 4.39 11.60 -12.87
CA VAL A 296 5.11 11.72 -14.15
C VAL A 296 4.73 10.60 -15.14
N PRO A 297 4.85 9.29 -14.81
CA PRO A 297 4.46 8.24 -15.73
C PRO A 297 2.98 8.27 -16.15
N PRO A 298 2.00 8.46 -15.23
CA PRO A 298 0.60 8.58 -15.63
C PRO A 298 0.33 9.78 -16.53
N SER A 299 0.97 10.92 -16.26
CA SER A 299 0.87 12.11 -17.11
C SER A 299 1.38 11.84 -18.52
N ILE A 300 2.56 11.23 -18.65
CA ILE A 300 3.11 10.86 -19.96
C ILE A 300 2.19 9.88 -20.67
N GLY A 301 1.68 8.87 -19.94
CA GLY A 301 0.68 7.95 -20.46
C GLY A 301 -0.54 8.67 -21.02
N PHE A 302 -1.13 9.61 -20.27
CA PHE A 302 -2.30 10.36 -20.74
C PHE A 302 -1.96 11.24 -21.94
N ARG A 303 -0.75 11.81 -22.00
CA ARG A 303 -0.29 12.62 -23.14
C ARG A 303 -0.24 11.83 -24.46
N TYR A 304 0.15 10.56 -24.41
CA TYR A 304 0.29 9.69 -25.58
C TYR A 304 -0.97 8.86 -25.89
N LEU A 305 -1.74 8.47 -24.87
CA LEU A 305 -2.90 7.59 -25.04
C LEU A 305 -4.22 8.36 -25.06
N GLY A 306 -4.31 9.52 -24.41
CA GLY A 306 -5.53 10.33 -24.37
C GLY A 306 -6.75 9.55 -23.91
N GLN A 307 -7.83 9.58 -24.71
CA GLN A 307 -9.07 8.86 -24.47
C GLN A 307 -8.92 7.32 -24.48
N TYR A 308 -7.84 6.80 -25.06
CA TYR A 308 -7.57 5.36 -25.14
C TYR A 308 -6.95 4.77 -23.87
N SER A 309 -6.76 5.58 -22.83
CA SER A 309 -6.16 5.15 -21.56
C SER A 309 -6.99 4.10 -20.84
N THR A 310 -6.52 2.85 -20.78
CA THR A 310 -7.14 1.76 -20.01
C THR A 310 -6.58 1.70 -18.58
N ALA A 311 -7.27 0.99 -17.68
CA ALA A 311 -6.75 0.66 -16.35
C ALA A 311 -6.43 -0.87 -16.28
N PRO A 312 -5.15 -1.28 -16.36
CA PRO A 312 -3.93 -0.46 -16.39
C PRO A 312 -3.57 0.01 -17.82
N ALA A 313 -2.77 1.08 -17.94
CA ALA A 313 -2.43 1.71 -19.22
C ALA A 313 -1.68 0.81 -20.21
N PHE A 314 -1.04 -0.27 -19.74
CA PHE A 314 -0.37 -1.24 -20.61
C PHE A 314 -1.32 -1.86 -21.65
N GLY A 315 -2.62 -1.97 -21.34
CA GLY A 315 -3.61 -2.54 -22.26
C GLY A 315 -3.82 -1.70 -23.53
N SER A 316 -3.59 -0.38 -23.42
CA SER A 316 -3.71 0.56 -24.53
C SER A 316 -2.61 0.43 -25.58
N LEU A 317 -1.52 -0.30 -25.33
CA LEU A 317 -0.43 -0.48 -26.30
C LEU A 317 -0.88 -1.32 -27.51
N GLY A 318 -0.55 -0.85 -28.71
CA GLY A 318 -0.89 -1.46 -30.00
C GLY A 318 -0.05 -2.68 -30.34
N VAL A 319 1.26 -2.62 -30.07
CA VAL A 319 2.20 -3.66 -30.47
C VAL A 319 2.23 -4.74 -29.40
N VAL A 320 1.82 -5.97 -29.77
CA VAL A 320 1.76 -7.13 -28.87
C VAL A 320 3.09 -7.37 -28.15
N ALA A 321 4.22 -7.23 -28.86
CA ALA A 321 5.54 -7.41 -28.27
C ALA A 321 5.83 -6.38 -27.16
N TYR A 322 5.44 -5.12 -27.35
CA TYR A 322 5.64 -4.04 -26.37
C TYR A 322 4.79 -4.25 -25.14
N LYS A 323 3.53 -4.63 -25.35
CA LYS A 323 2.60 -5.00 -24.28
C LYS A 323 3.14 -6.15 -23.43
N LYS A 324 3.54 -7.26 -24.05
CA LYS A 324 4.09 -8.42 -23.33
C LYS A 324 5.40 -8.09 -22.62
N ALA A 325 6.32 -7.40 -23.28
CA ALA A 325 7.64 -7.08 -22.72
C ALA A 325 7.55 -6.17 -21.49
N SER A 326 6.68 -5.15 -21.55
CA SER A 326 6.48 -4.23 -20.43
C SER A 326 5.67 -4.87 -19.29
N PHE A 327 4.61 -5.64 -19.60
CA PHE A 327 3.75 -6.26 -18.60
C PHE A 327 4.36 -7.48 -17.90
N ALA A 328 5.31 -8.18 -18.53
CA ALA A 328 5.94 -9.37 -17.94
C ALA A 328 6.59 -9.08 -16.58
N PHE A 329 7.25 -7.92 -16.43
CA PHE A 329 7.92 -7.53 -15.20
C PHE A 329 6.95 -7.28 -14.03
N VAL A 330 5.66 -7.06 -14.30
CA VAL A 330 4.62 -6.78 -13.30
C VAL A 330 4.32 -8.00 -12.42
N ILE A 331 4.62 -9.22 -12.88
CA ILE A 331 4.37 -10.44 -12.09
C ILE A 331 5.12 -10.41 -10.74
N VAL A 332 6.33 -9.85 -10.74
CA VAL A 332 7.19 -9.80 -9.55
C VAL A 332 6.59 -8.92 -8.45
N PRO A 333 6.32 -7.60 -8.68
CA PRO A 333 5.69 -6.77 -7.66
C PRO A 333 4.31 -7.29 -7.26
N THR A 334 3.56 -7.87 -8.19
CA THR A 334 2.25 -8.46 -7.90
C THR A 334 2.32 -9.55 -6.83
N LEU A 335 3.26 -10.49 -6.96
CA LEU A 335 3.42 -11.58 -6.00
C LEU A 335 4.05 -11.09 -4.70
N VAL A 336 5.07 -10.24 -4.76
CA VAL A 336 5.77 -9.75 -3.57
C VAL A 336 4.84 -8.94 -2.67
N ILE A 337 4.03 -8.04 -3.23
CA ILE A 337 3.10 -7.23 -2.44
C ILE A 337 2.00 -8.12 -1.84
N GLY A 338 1.40 -9.02 -2.63
CA GLY A 338 0.45 -10.01 -2.08
C GLY A 338 1.01 -10.80 -0.90
N VAL A 339 2.28 -11.20 -0.97
CA VAL A 339 2.99 -11.89 0.13
C VAL A 339 3.18 -11.01 1.36
N ILE A 340 3.47 -9.72 1.20
CA ILE A 340 3.61 -8.76 2.31
C ILE A 340 2.30 -8.67 3.08
N TYR A 341 1.19 -8.39 2.39
CA TYR A 341 -0.13 -8.24 3.01
C TYR A 341 -0.62 -9.55 3.62
N ALA A 342 -0.40 -10.69 2.94
CA ALA A 342 -0.75 -12.00 3.47
C ALA A 342 0.01 -12.31 4.77
N ASN A 343 1.31 -11.99 4.84
CA ASN A 343 2.10 -12.19 6.05
C ASN A 343 1.63 -11.32 7.22
N VAL A 344 1.29 -10.05 6.97
CA VAL A 344 0.78 -9.16 8.02
C VAL A 344 -0.56 -9.68 8.56
N SER A 345 -1.50 -10.02 7.68
CA SER A 345 -2.79 -10.58 8.07
C SER A 345 -2.66 -11.93 8.76
N ALA A 346 -1.78 -12.80 8.26
CA ALA A 346 -1.53 -14.11 8.86
C ALA A 346 -0.93 -13.99 10.26
N LYS A 347 0.03 -13.09 10.48
CA LYS A 347 0.58 -12.81 11.82
C LYS A 347 -0.53 -12.39 12.78
N PHE A 348 -1.40 -11.47 12.38
CA PHE A 348 -2.51 -11.00 13.20
C PHE A 348 -3.46 -12.14 13.63
N VAL A 349 -3.89 -12.98 12.68
CA VAL A 349 -4.75 -14.14 12.98
C VAL A 349 -3.99 -15.19 13.81
N TYR A 350 -2.74 -15.48 13.45
CA TYR A 350 -1.91 -16.48 14.12
C TYR A 350 -1.67 -16.12 15.59
N PHE A 351 -1.36 -14.85 15.91
CA PHE A 351 -1.19 -14.42 17.30
C PHE A 351 -2.50 -14.43 18.08
N ARG A 352 -3.67 -14.25 17.43
CA ARG A 352 -4.97 -14.43 18.10
C ARG A 352 -5.24 -15.88 18.48
N ILE A 353 -4.84 -16.83 17.63
CA ILE A 353 -5.05 -18.26 17.88
C ILE A 353 -3.98 -18.82 18.84
N MET A 354 -2.71 -18.50 18.58
CA MET A 354 -1.55 -19.15 19.20
C MET A 354 -0.80 -18.28 20.20
N GLY A 355 -1.11 -16.99 20.35
CA GLY A 355 -0.27 -16.03 21.10
C GLY A 355 -0.06 -16.32 22.58
N LYS A 356 -0.91 -17.16 23.20
CA LYS A 356 -0.73 -17.64 24.59
C LYS A 356 0.05 -18.95 24.70
N SER A 357 0.38 -19.57 23.57
CA SER A 357 1.06 -20.87 23.48
C SER A 357 2.53 -20.70 23.11
N HIS A 358 3.39 -21.60 23.59
CA HIS A 358 4.80 -21.69 23.20
C HIS A 358 4.99 -21.82 21.67
N HIS A 359 3.99 -22.36 20.95
CA HIS A 359 4.00 -22.47 19.50
C HIS A 359 4.06 -21.11 18.77
N ALA A 360 3.69 -20.01 19.42
CA ALA A 360 3.82 -18.67 18.84
C ALA A 360 5.29 -18.27 18.61
N HIS A 361 6.20 -18.76 19.44
CA HIS A 361 7.59 -18.32 19.48
C HIS A 361 8.62 -19.42 19.16
N SER A 362 8.17 -20.66 18.88
CA SER A 362 9.05 -21.80 18.60
C SER A 362 8.65 -22.57 17.35
N ASN A 363 9.63 -23.24 16.73
CA ASN A 363 9.45 -24.04 15.52
C ASN A 363 8.82 -25.41 15.83
N THR A 364 7.53 -25.44 16.14
CA THR A 364 6.78 -26.69 16.36
C THR A 364 5.98 -27.09 15.13
N VAL A 365 5.72 -28.40 14.98
CA VAL A 365 4.87 -28.95 13.90
C VAL A 365 3.47 -28.35 13.95
N ILE A 366 2.88 -28.20 15.15
CA ILE A 366 1.56 -27.60 15.35
C ILE A 366 1.57 -26.13 14.90
N GLY A 367 2.57 -25.36 15.33
CA GLY A 367 2.70 -23.96 14.90
C GLY A 367 2.79 -23.85 13.38
N TRP A 368 3.61 -24.70 12.74
CA TRP A 368 3.75 -24.72 11.27
C TRP A 368 2.46 -25.13 10.55
N GLY A 369 1.74 -26.12 11.08
CA GLY A 369 0.43 -26.52 10.57
C GLY A 369 -0.60 -25.38 10.64
N VAL A 370 -0.73 -24.72 11.80
CA VAL A 370 -1.66 -23.59 11.97
C VAL A 370 -1.27 -22.41 11.09
N TRP A 371 0.02 -22.09 11.01
CA TRP A 371 0.53 -21.02 10.13
C TRP A 371 0.17 -21.28 8.66
N ALA A 372 0.46 -22.49 8.15
CA ALA A 372 0.16 -22.87 6.78
C ALA A 372 -1.35 -22.85 6.51
N ALA A 373 -2.18 -23.29 7.47
CA ALA A 373 -3.64 -23.28 7.34
C ALA A 373 -4.21 -21.85 7.30
N VAL A 374 -3.75 -20.95 8.17
CA VAL A 374 -4.13 -19.53 8.16
C VAL A 374 -3.73 -18.88 6.84
N MET A 375 -2.51 -19.15 6.37
CA MET A 375 -2.01 -18.60 5.11
C MET A 375 -2.85 -19.06 3.92
N ALA A 376 -3.11 -20.37 3.81
CA ALA A 376 -3.94 -20.93 2.76
C ALA A 376 -5.36 -20.34 2.80
N GLY A 377 -5.95 -20.20 3.98
CA GLY A 377 -7.27 -19.58 4.15
C GLY A 377 -7.33 -18.14 3.62
N ILE A 378 -6.34 -17.30 3.95
CA ILE A 378 -6.25 -15.92 3.46
C ILE A 378 -6.21 -15.87 1.93
N TRP A 379 -5.33 -16.65 1.30
CA TRP A 379 -5.18 -16.68 -0.15
C TRP A 379 -6.40 -17.26 -0.88
N ILE A 380 -7.05 -18.28 -0.31
CA ILE A 380 -8.28 -18.87 -0.89
C ILE A 380 -9.43 -17.86 -0.87
N ILE A 381 -9.62 -17.13 0.24
CA ILE A 381 -10.67 -16.10 0.32
C ILE A 381 -10.34 -14.95 -0.66
N ALA A 382 -9.08 -14.55 -0.74
CA ALA A 382 -8.62 -13.52 -1.70
C ALA A 382 -8.89 -13.93 -3.16
N PHE A 383 -8.65 -15.19 -3.51
CA PHE A 383 -9.00 -15.76 -4.82
C PHE A 383 -10.50 -15.66 -5.12
N ILE A 384 -11.38 -15.92 -4.13
CA ILE A 384 -12.82 -15.75 -4.35
C ILE A 384 -13.14 -14.29 -4.71
N PHE A 385 -12.57 -13.32 -3.99
CA PHE A 385 -12.77 -11.91 -4.30
C PHE A 385 -12.18 -11.51 -5.66
N SER A 386 -11.03 -12.07 -6.06
CA SER A 386 -10.44 -11.82 -7.38
C SER A 386 -11.35 -12.21 -8.54
N GLU A 387 -12.22 -13.21 -8.33
CA GLU A 387 -13.17 -13.66 -9.33
C GLU A 387 -14.49 -12.89 -9.32
N VAL A 388 -14.83 -12.21 -8.21
CA VAL A 388 -16.08 -11.48 -7.99
C VAL A 388 -15.99 -9.99 -8.36
N VAL A 389 -14.85 -9.33 -8.23
CA VAL A 389 -14.79 -7.90 -8.62
C VAL A 389 -14.44 -7.79 -10.11
N PRO A 390 -15.25 -7.10 -10.92
CA PRO A 390 -15.23 -7.22 -12.38
C PRO A 390 -14.01 -6.58 -13.04
N SER A 391 -13.49 -5.47 -12.47
CA SER A 391 -12.37 -4.73 -13.04
C SER A 391 -11.32 -4.33 -11.99
N MET A 392 -10.11 -4.01 -12.46
CA MET A 392 -9.06 -3.46 -11.59
C MET A 392 -9.43 -2.08 -11.03
N GLY A 393 -10.07 -1.23 -11.83
CA GLY A 393 -10.49 0.10 -11.38
C GLY A 393 -11.49 0.03 -10.23
N ASP A 394 -12.40 -0.93 -10.27
CA ASP A 394 -13.38 -1.14 -9.21
C ASP A 394 -12.76 -1.67 -7.92
N PHE A 395 -11.77 -2.56 -8.03
CA PHE A 395 -10.98 -3.01 -6.88
C PHE A 395 -10.36 -1.82 -6.14
N LEU A 396 -9.69 -0.94 -6.89
CA LEU A 396 -9.01 0.23 -6.35
C LEU A 396 -10.01 1.23 -5.76
N SER A 397 -11.14 1.47 -6.44
CA SER A 397 -12.20 2.35 -5.95
C SER A 397 -12.87 1.83 -4.68
N LEU A 398 -13.20 0.54 -4.63
CA LEU A 398 -13.84 -0.10 -3.48
C LEU A 398 -12.90 -0.08 -2.26
N LEU A 399 -11.64 -0.44 -2.45
CA LEU A 399 -10.61 -0.39 -1.40
C LEU A 399 -10.42 1.05 -0.90
N GLY A 400 -10.27 2.00 -1.83
CA GLY A 400 -10.10 3.42 -1.57
C GLY A 400 -11.26 4.04 -0.78
N ALA A 401 -12.49 3.65 -1.10
CA ALA A 401 -13.66 4.19 -0.43
C ALA A 401 -13.90 3.55 0.95
N ALA A 402 -13.88 2.22 1.03
CA ALA A 402 -14.30 1.49 2.22
C ALA A 402 -13.25 1.51 3.34
N PHE A 403 -11.96 1.46 3.00
CA PHE A 403 -10.89 1.25 3.97
C PHE A 403 -9.92 2.41 4.03
N ASP A 404 -9.51 2.96 2.89
CA ASP A 404 -8.53 4.05 2.88
C ASP A 404 -9.12 5.34 3.45
N SER A 405 -10.44 5.52 3.38
CA SER A 405 -11.18 6.53 4.14
C SER A 405 -10.83 6.53 5.63
N PHE A 406 -10.60 5.36 6.22
CA PHE A 406 -10.15 5.23 7.60
C PHE A 406 -8.63 5.29 7.71
N PHE A 407 -7.93 4.41 6.99
CA PHE A 407 -6.49 4.19 7.12
C PHE A 407 -5.62 5.25 6.46
N GLY A 408 -6.19 6.20 5.73
CA GLY A 408 -5.51 7.36 5.16
C GLY A 408 -5.96 8.69 5.76
N PHE A 409 -7.15 8.72 6.38
CA PHE A 409 -7.80 9.97 6.79
C PHE A 409 -8.40 9.91 8.20
N ILE A 410 -9.55 9.23 8.41
CA ILE A 410 -10.34 9.35 9.66
C ILE A 410 -9.50 9.04 10.90
N PHE A 411 -8.76 7.92 10.91
CA PHE A 411 -7.97 7.51 12.08
C PHE A 411 -6.92 8.56 12.46
N PHE A 412 -6.31 9.20 11.47
CA PHE A 412 -5.25 10.18 11.71
C PHE A 412 -5.80 11.55 12.08
N ALA A 413 -6.99 11.91 11.60
CA ALA A 413 -7.72 13.06 12.10
C ALA A 413 -8.12 12.90 13.58
N VAL A 414 -8.62 11.72 13.98
CA VAL A 414 -8.91 11.44 15.39
C VAL A 414 -7.62 11.39 16.22
N ALA A 415 -6.54 10.82 15.70
CA ALA A 415 -5.24 10.81 16.39
C ALA A 415 -4.72 12.24 16.66
N TYR A 416 -4.87 13.16 15.69
CA TYR A 416 -4.55 14.57 15.89
C TYR A 416 -5.43 15.19 16.98
N TRP A 417 -6.73 14.96 16.92
CA TRP A 417 -7.66 15.43 17.94
C TRP A 417 -7.26 14.95 19.32
N GLU A 418 -6.99 13.66 19.51
CA GLU A 418 -6.60 13.11 20.81
C GLU A 418 -5.29 13.71 21.34
N MET A 419 -4.31 13.98 20.48
CA MET A 419 -3.06 14.63 20.89
C MET A 419 -3.22 16.09 21.32
N TYR A 420 -4.19 16.81 20.77
CA TYR A 420 -4.26 18.28 20.86
C TYR A 420 -5.61 18.83 21.33
N LYS A 421 -6.59 18.00 21.71
CA LYS A 421 -7.97 18.41 22.07
C LYS A 421 -8.09 19.51 23.13
N ARG A 422 -7.08 19.66 24.00
CA ARG A 422 -7.04 20.72 25.03
C ARG A 422 -6.39 22.02 24.55
N GLU A 423 -5.75 22.02 23.38
CA GLU A 423 -4.95 23.14 22.88
C GLU A 423 -5.03 23.33 21.36
N LEU A 424 -6.13 22.95 20.70
CA LEU A 424 -6.27 22.92 19.24
C LEU A 424 -5.91 24.25 18.55
N PHE A 425 -6.28 25.38 19.15
CA PHE A 425 -6.08 26.72 18.58
C PHE A 425 -4.97 27.52 19.29
N LYS A 426 -4.04 26.82 19.95
CA LYS A 426 -2.90 27.47 20.62
C LYS A 426 -1.86 27.92 19.58
N GLY A 427 -2.03 29.15 19.09
CA GLY A 427 -1.15 29.80 18.11
C GLY A 427 -1.53 29.49 16.65
N LEU A 428 -0.93 30.24 15.72
CA LEU A 428 -1.28 30.20 14.30
C LEU A 428 -0.99 28.82 13.67
N GLY A 429 0.20 28.28 13.89
CA GLY A 429 0.58 27.00 13.30
C GLY A 429 -0.32 25.83 13.73
N ARG A 430 -0.72 25.79 15.01
CA ARG A 430 -1.61 24.74 15.51
C ARG A 430 -3.05 24.92 15.05
N SER A 431 -3.51 26.16 14.93
CA SER A 431 -4.82 26.47 14.36
C SER A 431 -4.90 26.00 12.90
N ILE A 432 -3.87 26.27 12.08
CA ILE A 432 -3.78 25.79 10.70
C ILE A 432 -3.84 24.25 10.65
N MET A 433 -3.02 23.57 11.47
CA MET A 433 -3.01 22.11 11.50
C MET A 433 -4.34 21.52 11.98
N THR A 434 -5.05 22.19 12.88
CA THR A 434 -6.40 21.79 13.30
C THR A 434 -7.38 21.87 12.13
N VAL A 435 -7.40 22.99 11.40
CA VAL A 435 -8.27 23.15 10.22
C VAL A 435 -7.95 22.08 9.17
N ILE A 436 -6.67 21.81 8.93
CA ILE A 436 -6.25 20.74 8.01
C ILE A 436 -6.79 19.38 8.47
N HIS A 437 -6.72 19.03 9.75
CA HIS A 437 -7.23 17.74 10.23
C HIS A 437 -8.76 17.64 10.25
N VAL A 438 -9.46 18.77 10.42
CA VAL A 438 -10.91 18.84 10.19
C VAL A 438 -11.22 18.56 8.71
N PHE A 439 -10.43 19.12 7.79
CA PHE A 439 -10.56 18.82 6.37
C PHE A 439 -10.22 17.35 6.05
N VAL A 440 -9.16 16.78 6.63
CA VAL A 440 -8.83 15.34 6.51
C VAL A 440 -10.00 14.47 6.97
N MET A 441 -10.62 14.79 8.11
CA MET A 441 -11.82 14.09 8.59
C MET A 441 -12.96 14.17 7.58
N ALA A 442 -13.23 15.36 7.04
CA ALA A 442 -14.29 15.56 6.04
C ALA A 442 -14.01 14.77 4.75
N VAL A 443 -12.76 14.76 4.27
CA VAL A 443 -12.35 13.94 3.11
C VAL A 443 -12.59 12.46 3.40
N GLY A 444 -12.13 11.95 4.55
CA GLY A 444 -12.34 10.55 4.93
C GLY A 444 -13.82 10.15 4.94
N LEU A 445 -14.68 10.97 5.55
CA LEU A 445 -16.14 10.73 5.56
C LEU A 445 -16.76 10.84 4.15
N PHE A 446 -16.24 11.74 3.30
CA PHE A 446 -16.69 11.89 1.93
C PHE A 446 -16.31 10.68 1.05
N LEU A 447 -15.11 10.13 1.23
CA LEU A 447 -14.70 8.89 0.56
C LEU A 447 -15.52 7.70 1.05
N LEU A 448 -15.79 7.61 2.36
CA LEU A 448 -16.56 6.53 2.96
C LEU A 448 -18.04 6.54 2.55
N GLY A 449 -18.67 7.70 2.47
CA GLY A 449 -20.09 7.80 2.10
C GLY A 449 -20.24 7.92 0.58
N PRO A 450 -20.19 9.15 0.02
CA PRO A 450 -20.28 9.38 -1.41
C PRO A 450 -19.31 8.55 -2.26
N GLY A 451 -18.04 8.41 -1.86
CA GLY A 451 -17.08 7.60 -2.59
C GLY A 451 -17.48 6.13 -2.66
N LEU A 452 -17.93 5.54 -1.55
CA LEU A 452 -18.37 4.15 -1.53
C LEU A 452 -19.62 3.93 -2.39
N TYR A 453 -20.56 4.89 -2.36
CA TYR A 453 -21.71 4.86 -3.27
C TYR A 453 -21.25 4.84 -4.73
N ALA A 454 -20.32 5.72 -5.14
CA ALA A 454 -19.79 5.73 -6.51
C ALA A 454 -19.07 4.42 -6.89
N ALA A 455 -18.31 3.83 -5.98
CA ALA A 455 -17.64 2.55 -6.21
C ALA A 455 -18.65 1.39 -6.39
N VAL A 456 -19.69 1.36 -5.55
CA VAL A 456 -20.75 0.34 -5.66
C VAL A 456 -21.57 0.52 -6.93
N GLU A 457 -21.94 1.75 -7.29
CA GLU A 457 -22.67 2.02 -8.55
C GLU A 457 -21.85 1.64 -9.79
N ALA A 458 -20.52 1.87 -9.77
CA ALA A 458 -19.65 1.42 -10.86
C ALA A 458 -19.65 -0.11 -10.98
N ILE A 459 -19.53 -0.83 -9.86
CA ILE A 459 -19.59 -2.29 -9.85
C ILE A 459 -20.97 -2.80 -10.34
N ILE A 460 -22.07 -2.18 -9.92
CA ILE A 460 -23.42 -2.52 -10.40
C ILE A 460 -23.54 -2.25 -11.89
N GLY A 461 -23.05 -1.10 -12.36
CA GLY A 461 -23.03 -0.72 -13.76
C GLY A 461 -22.29 -1.74 -14.61
N ASP A 462 -21.09 -2.11 -14.18
CA ASP A 462 -20.30 -3.17 -14.78
C ASP A 462 -21.12 -4.46 -14.85
N TYR A 463 -21.64 -4.98 -13.71
CA TYR A 463 -22.45 -6.20 -13.66
C TYR A 463 -23.74 -6.16 -14.51
N SER A 464 -24.33 -4.99 -14.71
CA SER A 464 -25.54 -4.81 -15.52
C SER A 464 -25.27 -4.81 -17.03
N GLY A 465 -24.03 -4.56 -17.43
CA GLY A 465 -23.58 -4.64 -18.81
C GLY A 465 -23.26 -6.08 -19.23
N GLY A 466 -22.54 -6.23 -20.34
CA GLY A 466 -22.03 -7.52 -20.81
C GLY A 466 -20.82 -8.04 -20.02
N THR A 467 -20.64 -7.63 -18.77
CA THR A 467 -19.49 -8.05 -17.97
C THR A 467 -19.59 -9.52 -17.58
N ARG A 468 -18.41 -10.08 -17.29
CA ARG A 468 -18.24 -11.50 -17.10
C ARG A 468 -19.00 -11.97 -15.84
N PRO A 469 -19.71 -13.11 -15.87
CA PRO A 469 -20.13 -13.76 -14.65
C PRO A 469 -18.91 -14.20 -13.84
N ALA A 470 -19.03 -14.16 -12.51
CA ALA A 470 -17.98 -14.61 -11.60
C ALA A 470 -17.51 -16.03 -11.97
N PHE A 471 -16.20 -16.27 -11.85
CA PHE A 471 -15.56 -17.55 -12.21
C PHE A 471 -15.71 -17.98 -13.69
N SER A 472 -15.87 -17.04 -14.62
CA SER A 472 -15.96 -17.37 -16.05
C SER A 472 -14.61 -17.58 -16.73
N CYS A 473 -14.60 -18.37 -17.80
CA CYS A 473 -13.43 -18.58 -18.66
C CYS A 473 -13.08 -17.39 -19.58
N ALA A 474 -13.63 -16.20 -19.34
CA ALA A 474 -13.41 -15.02 -20.18
C ALA A 474 -11.91 -14.67 -20.31
N ASN A 475 -11.52 -14.22 -21.50
CA ASN A 475 -10.17 -13.73 -21.75
C ASN A 475 -9.96 -12.36 -21.08
N LEU A 476 -9.02 -12.27 -20.15
CA LEU A 476 -8.62 -11.04 -19.46
C LEU A 476 -7.17 -10.63 -19.80
N ALA A 477 -6.61 -11.14 -20.89
CA ALA A 477 -5.40 -10.58 -21.48
C ALA A 477 -5.65 -9.09 -21.79
N ILE A 478 -4.67 -8.26 -21.49
CA ILE A 478 -4.76 -6.82 -21.73
C ILE A 478 -4.41 -6.45 -23.16
#